data_AF-A0A3D2VMK6-F1
#
_entry.id   AF-A0A3D2VMK6-F1
#
_cell.length_a   1.000
_cell.length_b   1.000
_cell.length_c   1.000
_cell.angle_alpha   90.00
_cell.angle_beta   90.00
_cell.angle_gamma   90.00
#
_symmetry.space_group_name_H-M   'P 1'
#
loop_
_entity.id
_entity.type
_entity.pdbx_description
1 polymer ?
#
loop_
_entity_poly.entity_id
_entity_poly.type
_entity_poly.pdbx_seq_one_letter_code
_entity_poly.pdbx_strand_id
1 'polypeptide(L)'
;MPCTLKADPIQTIPGLTLFSEPDNACLKPTAVYLPPKYLETKKKDLNVVLWLHGFYVKNHKFLFFNDAARVREQVLRSGKDVVLVAPFLGDEEVDKEGNFYGDYSVKDLGGGKWGERYLDGVLEALAKSQKPPFPPAFDVKNLVIACHSGGGAGMRKLVGTLGKYRSKLQECWGFDCLYGAKAEPDDATFWYQFVSGKEGRPLYIVYGRSTAPQSVKLYLMGKGKANARGNKLDPPGPPLKNLHVAIGHYLTVPYMGQNVSVNITDDEIDKLISQPPATAKQPPKAAKPQDGDFVKQAVSNLLGNYIFMDEIKGFDLHYYIAREFFLLRLRNSTFF
;
A
#
# COMPACT_ATOMS: atom_id res chain seq x y z
N MET A 1 -19.55 -13.34 -19.04
CA MET A 1 -20.21 -14.20 -18.05
C MET A 1 -20.04 -13.56 -16.68
N PRO A 2 -21.02 -13.69 -15.76
CA PRO A 2 -20.93 -13.08 -14.44
C PRO A 2 -19.82 -13.74 -13.62
N CYS A 3 -19.13 -12.94 -12.79
CA CYS A 3 -18.11 -13.45 -11.88
C CYS A 3 -18.73 -14.46 -10.88
N THR A 4 -17.99 -15.53 -10.57
CA THR A 4 -18.39 -16.53 -9.57
C THR A 4 -17.30 -16.70 -8.53
N LEU A 5 -17.69 -16.69 -7.26
CA LEU A 5 -16.81 -16.98 -6.12
C LEU A 5 -17.19 -18.33 -5.50
N LYS A 6 -16.19 -19.16 -5.22
CA LYS A 6 -16.34 -20.42 -4.50
C LYS A 6 -15.57 -20.41 -3.20
N ALA A 7 -16.18 -20.99 -2.17
CA ALA A 7 -15.51 -21.21 -0.90
C ALA A 7 -14.30 -22.12 -1.10
N ASP A 8 -13.21 -21.74 -0.45
CA ASP A 8 -12.05 -22.58 -0.32
C ASP A 8 -12.41 -23.82 0.51
N PRO A 9 -12.26 -25.05 -0.03
CA PRO A 9 -12.54 -26.26 0.73
C PRO A 9 -11.57 -26.47 1.90
N ILE A 10 -10.40 -25.83 1.88
CA ILE A 10 -9.35 -26.01 2.89
C ILE A 10 -9.35 -24.81 3.85
N GLN A 11 -10.17 -24.87 4.90
CA GLN A 11 -10.22 -23.79 5.89
C GLN A 11 -8.98 -23.76 6.80
N THR A 12 -7.92 -23.08 6.34
CA THR A 12 -6.63 -22.96 7.03
C THR A 12 -6.64 -21.94 8.18
N ILE A 13 -7.56 -20.98 8.17
CA ILE A 13 -7.76 -20.00 9.25
C ILE A 13 -9.27 -19.76 9.48
N PRO A 14 -9.70 -19.31 10.67
CA PRO A 14 -11.08 -18.90 10.93
C PRO A 14 -11.58 -17.86 9.95
N GLY A 15 -12.87 -17.88 9.62
CA GLY A 15 -13.48 -17.01 8.61
C GLY A 15 -13.78 -17.75 7.30
N LEU A 16 -14.27 -17.03 6.30
CA LEU A 16 -14.61 -17.59 4.99
C LEU A 16 -13.66 -17.04 3.94
N THR A 17 -12.90 -17.93 3.31
CA THR A 17 -12.06 -17.60 2.15
C THR A 17 -12.78 -18.02 0.88
N LEU A 18 -12.84 -17.14 -0.10
CA LEU A 18 -13.44 -17.37 -1.40
C LEU A 18 -12.43 -17.06 -2.50
N PHE A 19 -12.51 -17.80 -3.60
CA PHE A 19 -11.71 -17.56 -4.79
C PHE A 19 -12.60 -17.51 -6.02
N SER A 20 -12.25 -16.66 -6.99
CA SER A 20 -12.92 -16.67 -8.28
C SER A 20 -12.57 -17.92 -9.07
N GLU A 21 -13.52 -18.48 -9.80
CA GLU A 21 -13.23 -19.63 -10.66
C GLU A 21 -12.40 -19.24 -11.90
N PRO A 22 -11.53 -20.12 -12.41
CA PRO A 22 -10.73 -19.84 -13.62
C PRO A 22 -11.56 -19.44 -14.83
N ASP A 23 -12.66 -20.16 -15.10
CA ASP A 23 -13.49 -19.95 -16.30
C ASP A 23 -14.47 -18.77 -16.18
N ASN A 24 -14.66 -18.26 -14.97
CA ASN A 24 -15.58 -17.16 -14.63
C ASN A 24 -14.94 -16.19 -13.64
N ALA A 25 -13.68 -15.84 -13.91
CA ALA A 25 -13.00 -14.83 -13.14
C ALA A 25 -13.82 -13.53 -13.17
N CYS A 26 -13.73 -12.75 -12.09
CA CYS A 26 -14.08 -11.33 -12.14
C CYS A 26 -13.23 -10.63 -13.24
N LEU A 27 -13.27 -9.30 -13.36
CA LEU A 27 -12.37 -8.61 -14.32
C LEU A 27 -10.88 -9.00 -14.15
N LYS A 28 -10.52 -9.49 -12.96
CA LYS A 28 -9.30 -10.27 -12.70
C LYS A 28 -9.63 -11.48 -11.80
N PRO A 29 -8.86 -12.58 -11.86
CA PRO A 29 -8.92 -13.61 -10.84
C PRO A 29 -8.77 -12.96 -9.46
N THR A 30 -9.59 -13.35 -8.48
CA THR A 30 -9.76 -12.61 -7.23
C THR A 30 -9.83 -13.56 -6.05
N ALA A 31 -9.19 -13.16 -4.95
CA ALA A 31 -9.38 -13.75 -3.64
C ALA A 31 -10.19 -12.81 -2.75
N VAL A 32 -11.13 -13.35 -1.99
CA VAL A 32 -11.98 -12.59 -1.05
C VAL A 32 -11.95 -13.28 0.30
N TYR A 33 -11.77 -12.53 1.38
CA TYR A 33 -11.77 -13.07 2.73
C TYR A 33 -12.74 -12.29 3.63
N LEU A 34 -13.62 -13.04 4.28
CA LEU A 34 -14.63 -12.57 5.23
C LEU A 34 -14.19 -13.03 6.63
N PRO A 35 -13.72 -12.12 7.50
CA PRO A 35 -13.26 -12.51 8.84
C PRO A 35 -14.44 -12.97 9.72
N PRO A 36 -14.17 -13.74 10.79
CA PRO A 36 -15.21 -14.15 11.74
C PRO A 36 -16.09 -13.01 12.22
N LYS A 37 -15.50 -11.84 12.49
CA LYS A 37 -16.22 -10.63 12.91
C LYS A 37 -17.31 -10.20 11.93
N TYR A 38 -17.07 -10.32 10.63
CA TYR A 38 -18.08 -10.05 9.62
C TYR A 38 -19.14 -11.15 9.57
N LEU A 39 -18.75 -12.41 9.70
CA LEU A 39 -19.69 -13.54 9.69
C LEU A 39 -20.67 -13.52 10.88
N GLU A 40 -20.32 -12.86 11.98
CA GLU A 40 -21.22 -12.55 13.10
C GLU A 40 -22.28 -11.52 12.72
N THR A 41 -21.89 -10.44 12.03
CA THR A 41 -22.77 -9.29 11.76
C THR A 41 -23.58 -9.44 10.48
N LYS A 42 -23.01 -10.11 9.46
CA LYS A 42 -23.60 -10.37 8.14
C LYS A 42 -24.22 -9.12 7.50
N LYS A 43 -23.60 -7.96 7.72
CA LYS A 43 -24.10 -6.67 7.26
C LYS A 43 -24.13 -6.61 5.73
N LYS A 44 -25.15 -5.94 5.21
CA LYS A 44 -25.25 -5.62 3.77
C LYS A 44 -24.20 -4.61 3.32
N ASP A 45 -23.94 -3.60 4.14
CA ASP A 45 -22.99 -2.54 3.80
C ASP A 45 -21.61 -2.91 4.32
N LEU A 46 -20.70 -3.20 3.39
CA LEU A 46 -19.39 -3.76 3.68
C LEU A 46 -18.35 -2.67 3.94
N ASN A 47 -17.51 -2.90 4.93
CA ASN A 47 -16.19 -2.27 4.99
C ASN A 47 -15.25 -3.12 4.11
N VAL A 48 -14.64 -2.51 3.10
CA VAL A 48 -13.80 -3.22 2.13
C VAL A 48 -12.38 -2.67 2.15
N VAL A 49 -11.42 -3.57 2.24
CA VAL A 49 -10.02 -3.29 1.86
C VAL A 49 -9.75 -3.98 0.54
N LEU A 50 -9.41 -3.20 -0.48
CA LEU A 50 -8.95 -3.66 -1.78
C LEU A 50 -7.42 -3.70 -1.80
N TRP A 51 -6.84 -4.90 -1.77
CA TRP A 51 -5.40 -5.12 -1.70
C TRP A 51 -4.79 -5.40 -3.08
N LEU A 52 -3.79 -4.61 -3.47
CA LEU A 52 -3.05 -4.74 -4.71
C LEU A 52 -1.62 -5.25 -4.42
N HIS A 53 -1.32 -6.46 -4.87
CA HIS A 53 -0.05 -7.12 -4.60
C HIS A 53 1.08 -6.67 -5.55
N GLY A 54 2.31 -7.05 -5.20
CA GLY A 54 3.51 -6.81 -6.00
C GLY A 54 3.88 -7.94 -6.95
N PHE A 55 5.16 -8.03 -7.28
CA PHE A 55 5.74 -9.10 -8.07
C PHE A 55 5.78 -10.43 -7.30
N TYR A 56 6.15 -11.52 -7.98
CA TYR A 56 6.31 -12.88 -7.44
C TYR A 56 5.06 -13.58 -6.90
N VAL A 57 3.87 -12.99 -7.10
CA VAL A 57 2.61 -13.64 -6.76
C VAL A 57 2.19 -14.54 -7.92
N LYS A 58 1.98 -15.84 -7.65
CA LYS A 58 1.71 -16.83 -8.72
C LYS A 58 0.27 -16.89 -9.18
N ASN A 59 -0.66 -16.53 -8.31
CA ASN A 59 -2.09 -16.47 -8.58
C ASN A 59 -2.83 -15.93 -7.33
N HIS A 60 -4.15 -15.76 -7.46
CA HIS A 60 -5.02 -15.31 -6.37
C HIS A 60 -5.03 -16.25 -5.15
N LYS A 61 -4.81 -17.57 -5.29
CA LYS A 61 -4.66 -18.47 -4.13
C LYS A 61 -3.32 -18.28 -3.42
N PHE A 62 -2.24 -18.14 -4.18
CA PHE A 62 -0.91 -17.85 -3.66
C PHE A 62 -0.92 -16.58 -2.80
N LEU A 63 -1.63 -15.54 -3.25
CA LEU A 63 -1.80 -14.27 -2.52
C LEU A 63 -2.30 -14.46 -1.07
N PHE A 64 -3.21 -15.41 -0.83
CA PHE A 64 -3.76 -15.64 0.51
C PHE A 64 -3.07 -16.74 1.32
N PHE A 65 -2.30 -17.63 0.69
CA PHE A 65 -1.67 -18.75 1.38
C PHE A 65 -0.17 -18.64 1.55
N ASN A 66 0.52 -18.04 0.57
CA ASN A 66 1.97 -18.13 0.45
C ASN A 66 2.65 -16.77 0.33
N ASP A 67 1.92 -15.72 -0.06
CA ASP A 67 2.50 -14.38 -0.12
C ASP A 67 2.97 -13.90 1.26
N ALA A 68 4.19 -13.37 1.31
CA ALA A 68 4.85 -13.04 2.56
C ALA A 68 4.22 -11.82 3.28
N ALA A 69 3.37 -11.02 2.60
CA ALA A 69 2.61 -9.96 3.24
C ALA A 69 1.52 -10.52 4.16
N ARG A 70 1.06 -11.77 3.94
CA ARG A 70 0.11 -12.49 4.82
C ARG A 70 -1.13 -11.67 5.18
N VAL A 71 -1.70 -11.00 4.17
CA VAL A 71 -2.75 -9.99 4.37
C VAL A 71 -4.03 -10.56 4.95
N ARG A 72 -4.36 -11.80 4.60
CA ARG A 72 -5.52 -12.51 5.13
C ARG A 72 -5.40 -12.72 6.65
N GLU A 73 -4.22 -13.16 7.10
CA GLU A 73 -3.89 -13.32 8.51
C GLU A 73 -3.87 -11.98 9.24
N GLN A 74 -3.43 -10.90 8.60
CA GLN A 74 -3.46 -9.57 9.21
C GLN A 74 -4.89 -9.07 9.42
N VAL A 75 -5.80 -9.29 8.46
CA VAL A 75 -7.21 -8.97 8.64
C VAL A 75 -7.81 -9.76 9.80
N LEU A 76 -7.52 -11.07 9.90
CA LEU A 76 -7.94 -11.87 11.05
C LEU A 76 -7.39 -11.31 12.38
N ARG A 77 -6.08 -11.03 12.46
CA ARG A 77 -5.39 -10.50 13.65
C ARG A 77 -5.83 -9.09 14.05
N SER A 78 -6.45 -8.35 13.14
CA SER A 78 -6.98 -7.01 13.41
C SER A 78 -8.25 -7.06 14.26
N GLY A 79 -9.02 -8.16 14.19
CA GLY A 79 -10.32 -8.29 14.84
C GLY A 79 -11.41 -7.37 14.29
N LYS A 80 -11.18 -6.70 13.16
CA LYS A 80 -12.11 -5.74 12.55
C LYS A 80 -13.15 -6.42 11.67
N ASP A 81 -14.31 -5.78 11.55
CA ASP A 81 -15.39 -6.14 10.62
C ASP A 81 -15.05 -5.57 9.23
N VAL A 82 -14.12 -6.21 8.52
CA VAL A 82 -13.60 -5.75 7.22
C VAL A 82 -13.39 -6.90 6.25
N VAL A 83 -14.00 -6.79 5.07
CA VAL A 83 -13.86 -7.75 3.98
C VAL A 83 -12.61 -7.40 3.17
N LEU A 84 -11.73 -8.37 2.99
CA LEU A 84 -10.54 -8.24 2.15
C LEU A 84 -10.86 -8.71 0.74
N VAL A 85 -10.59 -7.88 -0.27
CA VAL A 85 -10.70 -8.21 -1.69
C VAL A 85 -9.34 -8.00 -2.34
N ALA A 86 -8.84 -9.01 -3.06
CA ALA A 86 -7.51 -8.95 -3.67
C ALA A 86 -7.53 -9.50 -5.12
N PRO A 87 -7.51 -8.63 -6.14
CA PRO A 87 -7.32 -9.07 -7.52
C PRO A 87 -5.89 -9.58 -7.74
N PHE A 88 -5.76 -10.61 -8.55
CA PHE A 88 -4.50 -11.05 -9.11
C PHE A 88 -4.16 -10.21 -10.35
N LEU A 89 -3.03 -9.51 -10.27
CA LEU A 89 -2.56 -8.54 -11.25
C LEU A 89 -1.61 -9.14 -12.28
N GLY A 90 -1.34 -10.45 -12.20
CA GLY A 90 -0.34 -11.17 -13.00
C GLY A 90 0.89 -11.51 -12.16
N ASP A 91 1.75 -12.37 -12.69
CA ASP A 91 3.01 -12.77 -12.07
C ASP A 91 4.15 -12.04 -12.79
N GLU A 92 5.13 -11.58 -12.04
CA GLU A 92 6.35 -10.99 -12.60
C GLU A 92 7.52 -11.37 -11.71
N GLU A 93 8.60 -11.80 -12.35
CA GLU A 93 9.84 -12.21 -11.71
C GLU A 93 11.00 -11.40 -12.29
N VAL A 94 12.15 -11.48 -11.62
CA VAL A 94 13.39 -10.84 -12.05
C VAL A 94 14.45 -11.93 -12.15
N ASP A 95 15.11 -12.02 -13.31
CA ASP A 95 16.22 -12.96 -13.52
C ASP A 95 17.50 -12.49 -12.81
N LYS A 96 18.59 -13.25 -12.94
CA LYS A 96 19.87 -12.91 -12.30
C LYS A 96 20.53 -11.68 -12.92
N GLU A 97 20.15 -11.36 -14.14
CA GLU A 97 20.62 -10.24 -14.96
C GLU A 97 19.81 -8.97 -14.71
N GLY A 98 18.72 -9.05 -13.94
CA GLY A 98 17.85 -7.92 -13.60
C GLY A 98 16.74 -7.66 -14.60
N ASN A 99 16.47 -8.57 -15.55
CA ASN A 99 15.37 -8.45 -16.49
C ASN A 99 14.07 -8.94 -15.86
N PHE A 100 13.00 -8.20 -16.11
CA PHE A 100 11.66 -8.55 -15.69
C PHE A 100 11.01 -9.47 -16.72
N TYR A 101 10.37 -10.55 -16.27
CA TYR A 101 9.57 -11.43 -17.10
C TYR A 101 8.28 -11.84 -16.38
N GLY A 102 7.19 -11.90 -17.14
CA GLY A 102 5.87 -12.22 -16.60
C GLY A 102 4.76 -11.50 -17.33
N ASP A 103 3.57 -11.53 -16.74
CA ASP A 103 2.35 -10.90 -17.26
C ASP A 103 1.73 -9.89 -16.28
N TYR A 104 2.44 -9.54 -15.20
CA TYR A 104 2.01 -8.51 -14.27
C TYR A 104 1.66 -7.21 -15.01
N SER A 105 0.41 -6.79 -14.87
CA SER A 105 -0.06 -5.60 -15.55
C SER A 105 -1.18 -4.90 -14.80
N VAL A 106 -0.94 -3.62 -14.54
CA VAL A 106 -1.90 -2.70 -13.95
C VAL A 106 -2.52 -1.76 -14.98
N LYS A 107 -2.27 -1.97 -16.28
CA LYS A 107 -2.70 -1.05 -17.34
C LYS A 107 -4.23 -0.85 -17.35
N ASP A 108 -4.97 -1.93 -17.17
CA ASP A 108 -6.44 -1.91 -17.26
C ASP A 108 -7.10 -1.21 -16.07
N LEU A 109 -6.43 -1.15 -14.91
CA LEU A 109 -6.95 -0.52 -13.68
C LEU A 109 -7.22 0.98 -13.87
N GLY A 110 -6.56 1.62 -14.84
CA GLY A 110 -6.77 3.04 -15.21
C GLY A 110 -7.82 3.26 -16.32
N GLY A 111 -8.42 2.19 -16.87
CA GLY A 111 -9.31 2.28 -18.03
C GLY A 111 -10.78 2.50 -17.69
N GLY A 112 -11.31 3.70 -17.96
CA GLY A 112 -12.73 4.02 -17.70
C GLY A 112 -13.11 3.84 -16.23
N LYS A 113 -14.35 3.46 -15.93
CA LYS A 113 -14.81 3.13 -14.56
C LYS A 113 -14.39 1.72 -14.13
N TRP A 114 -13.12 1.34 -14.35
CA TRP A 114 -12.63 -0.01 -14.06
C TRP A 114 -12.88 -0.43 -12.61
N GLY A 115 -12.47 0.41 -11.64
CA GLY A 115 -12.67 0.14 -10.21
C GLY A 115 -14.14 -0.05 -9.84
N GLU A 116 -15.04 0.77 -10.41
CA GLU A 116 -16.50 0.61 -10.23
C GLU A 116 -16.97 -0.76 -10.71
N ARG A 117 -16.66 -1.12 -11.96
CA ARG A 117 -17.09 -2.39 -12.56
C ARG A 117 -16.50 -3.60 -11.85
N TYR A 118 -15.25 -3.50 -11.40
CA TYR A 118 -14.57 -4.56 -10.67
C TYR A 118 -15.27 -4.84 -9.34
N LEU A 119 -15.49 -3.80 -8.53
CA LEU A 119 -16.18 -3.94 -7.24
C LEU A 119 -17.63 -4.42 -7.44
N ASP A 120 -18.35 -3.91 -8.45
CA ASP A 120 -19.70 -4.39 -8.78
C ASP A 120 -19.71 -5.90 -9.06
N GLY A 121 -18.79 -6.38 -9.89
CA GLY A 121 -18.67 -7.82 -10.19
C GLY A 121 -18.31 -8.66 -8.97
N VAL A 122 -17.43 -8.16 -8.08
CA VAL A 122 -17.07 -8.87 -6.84
C VAL A 122 -18.25 -8.94 -5.87
N LEU A 123 -18.98 -7.83 -5.67
CA LEU A 123 -20.14 -7.79 -4.76
C LEU A 123 -21.29 -8.66 -5.26
N GLU A 124 -21.54 -8.66 -6.57
CA GLU A 124 -22.54 -9.55 -7.20
C GLU A 124 -22.15 -11.02 -7.01
N ALA A 125 -20.89 -11.38 -7.28
CA ALA A 125 -20.39 -12.74 -7.10
C ALA A 125 -20.44 -13.17 -5.62
N LEU A 126 -20.11 -12.25 -4.71
CA LEU A 126 -20.19 -12.50 -3.27
C LEU A 126 -21.63 -12.77 -2.84
N ALA A 127 -22.60 -11.96 -3.25
CA ALA A 127 -24.02 -12.19 -2.97
C ALA A 127 -24.50 -13.56 -3.44
N LYS A 128 -24.13 -13.98 -4.66
CA LYS A 128 -24.49 -15.29 -5.21
C LYS A 128 -23.83 -16.48 -4.50
N SER A 129 -22.64 -16.27 -3.94
CA SER A 129 -21.90 -17.33 -3.23
C SER A 129 -22.48 -17.65 -1.85
N GLN A 130 -23.27 -16.74 -1.27
CA GLN A 130 -23.81 -16.88 0.08
C GLN A 130 -25.26 -17.37 0.05
N LYS A 131 -25.63 -18.18 1.06
CA LYS A 131 -27.01 -18.64 1.29
C LYS A 131 -27.63 -17.88 2.46
N PRO A 132 -28.96 -17.92 2.68
CA PRO A 132 -29.57 -17.34 3.88
C PRO A 132 -28.83 -17.78 5.16
N PRO A 133 -28.60 -16.88 6.13
CA PRO A 133 -29.22 -15.57 6.28
C PRO A 133 -28.39 -14.38 5.72
N PHE A 134 -27.48 -14.59 4.76
CA PHE A 134 -26.73 -13.48 4.18
C PHE A 134 -27.62 -12.57 3.30
N PRO A 135 -27.30 -11.26 3.19
CA PRO A 135 -28.01 -10.34 2.31
C PRO A 135 -28.00 -10.78 0.84
N PRO A 136 -29.10 -10.54 0.09
CA PRO A 136 -29.19 -10.90 -1.33
C PRO A 136 -28.37 -9.99 -2.25
N ALA A 137 -27.84 -8.88 -1.73
CA ALA A 137 -26.98 -7.93 -2.42
C ALA A 137 -26.13 -7.18 -1.38
N PHE A 138 -24.93 -6.78 -1.77
CA PHE A 138 -24.00 -6.00 -0.94
C PHE A 138 -23.78 -4.60 -1.51
N ASP A 139 -23.44 -3.64 -0.66
CA ASP A 139 -22.92 -2.32 -1.05
C ASP A 139 -21.65 -2.02 -0.24
N VAL A 140 -20.89 -1.01 -0.66
CA VAL A 140 -19.68 -0.56 0.06
C VAL A 140 -20.04 0.61 0.97
N LYS A 141 -19.84 0.42 2.27
CA LYS A 141 -19.91 1.48 3.27
C LYS A 141 -18.63 2.31 3.27
N ASN A 142 -17.50 1.63 3.43
CA ASN A 142 -16.18 2.21 3.54
C ASN A 142 -15.23 1.43 2.63
N LEU A 143 -14.44 2.14 1.82
CA LEU A 143 -13.43 1.56 0.95
C LEU A 143 -12.05 2.05 1.36
N VAL A 144 -11.11 1.13 1.48
CA VAL A 144 -9.68 1.41 1.53
C VAL A 144 -9.04 0.75 0.33
N ILE A 145 -8.13 1.45 -0.35
CA ILE A 145 -7.21 0.82 -1.31
C ILE A 145 -5.87 0.68 -0.62
N ALA A 146 -5.35 -0.53 -0.56
CA ALA A 146 -4.05 -0.83 0.01
C ALA A 146 -3.17 -1.52 -1.04
N CYS A 147 -1.86 -1.29 -1.01
CA CYS A 147 -0.95 -1.94 -1.94
C CYS A 147 0.43 -2.18 -1.35
N HIS A 148 1.13 -3.14 -1.93
CA HIS A 148 2.53 -3.42 -1.65
C HIS A 148 3.35 -3.47 -2.94
N SER A 149 4.60 -3.00 -2.87
CA SER A 149 5.57 -3.16 -3.97
C SER A 149 5.05 -2.61 -5.31
N GLY A 150 5.14 -3.37 -6.40
CA GLY A 150 4.57 -3.04 -7.71
C GLY A 150 3.07 -2.72 -7.71
N GLY A 151 2.32 -3.10 -6.65
CA GLY A 151 0.93 -2.73 -6.44
C GLY A 151 0.71 -1.21 -6.32
N GLY A 152 1.75 -0.44 -5.99
CA GLY A 152 1.71 1.02 -5.95
C GLY A 152 1.28 1.65 -7.28
N ALA A 153 1.78 1.11 -8.40
CA ALA A 153 1.37 1.52 -9.73
C ALA A 153 -0.12 1.19 -10.01
N GLY A 154 -0.61 0.08 -9.45
CA GLY A 154 -2.03 -0.29 -9.50
C GLY A 154 -2.90 0.66 -8.70
N MET A 155 -2.51 0.97 -7.45
CA MET A 155 -3.24 1.88 -6.57
C MET A 155 -3.37 3.27 -7.22
N ARG A 156 -2.26 3.78 -7.77
CA ARG A 156 -2.22 5.04 -8.52
C ARG A 156 -3.24 5.08 -9.66
N LYS A 157 -3.38 4.00 -10.43
CA LYS A 157 -4.33 3.94 -11.55
C LYS A 157 -5.77 3.78 -11.08
N LEU A 158 -5.98 2.95 -10.06
CA LEU A 158 -7.30 2.56 -9.57
C LEU A 158 -8.05 3.71 -8.90
N VAL A 159 -7.38 4.60 -8.15
CA VAL A 159 -8.04 5.69 -7.42
C VAL A 159 -8.87 6.61 -8.35
N GLY A 160 -8.47 6.74 -9.62
CA GLY A 160 -9.18 7.53 -10.63
C GLY A 160 -10.40 6.83 -11.24
N THR A 161 -10.58 5.52 -11.01
CA THR A 161 -11.57 4.70 -11.74
C THR A 161 -12.68 4.12 -10.86
N LEU A 162 -12.77 4.56 -9.61
CA LEU A 162 -13.74 4.09 -8.61
C LEU A 162 -15.20 4.45 -8.92
N GLY A 163 -15.43 5.46 -9.74
CA GLY A 163 -16.77 5.92 -10.12
C GLY A 163 -17.66 6.18 -8.89
N LYS A 164 -18.79 5.47 -8.76
CA LYS A 164 -19.74 5.63 -7.65
C LYS A 164 -19.13 5.32 -6.27
N TYR A 165 -18.08 4.51 -6.21
CA TYR A 165 -17.37 4.19 -4.96
C TYR A 165 -16.38 5.26 -4.52
N ARG A 166 -16.15 6.30 -5.32
CA ARG A 166 -15.22 7.38 -4.96
C ARG A 166 -15.61 8.07 -3.65
N SER A 167 -16.90 8.27 -3.40
CA SER A 167 -17.40 8.87 -2.15
C SER A 167 -17.22 7.95 -0.94
N LYS A 168 -17.07 6.64 -1.16
CA LYS A 168 -16.86 5.62 -0.13
C LYS A 168 -15.38 5.42 0.22
N LEU A 169 -14.45 5.89 -0.62
CA LEU A 169 -13.02 5.84 -0.36
C LEU A 169 -12.70 6.65 0.90
N GLN A 170 -12.20 5.98 1.94
CA GLN A 170 -11.78 6.57 3.20
C GLN A 170 -10.29 6.90 3.16
N GLU A 171 -9.45 5.93 2.78
CA GLU A 171 -7.99 6.07 2.84
C GLU A 171 -7.30 5.25 1.73
N CYS A 172 -6.06 5.63 1.40
CA CYS A 172 -5.13 4.86 0.57
C CYS A 172 -3.89 4.49 1.39
N TRP A 173 -3.45 3.23 1.32
CA TRP A 173 -2.27 2.73 2.06
C TRP A 173 -1.24 2.11 1.13
N GLY A 174 -0.02 2.65 1.12
CA GLY A 174 1.09 2.13 0.34
C GLY A 174 2.20 1.59 1.23
N PHE A 175 2.63 0.36 0.98
CA PHE A 175 3.69 -0.31 1.70
C PHE A 175 4.86 -0.59 0.75
N ASP A 176 5.97 0.12 0.95
CA ASP A 176 7.20 0.09 0.17
C ASP A 176 6.94 0.00 -1.35
N CYS A 177 6.21 0.99 -1.89
CA CYS A 177 5.57 0.88 -3.21
C CYS A 177 5.78 2.07 -4.16
N LEU A 178 6.55 3.10 -3.77
CA LEU A 178 6.75 4.32 -4.59
C LEU A 178 8.02 4.22 -5.46
N TYR A 179 7.96 3.43 -6.53
CA TYR A 179 9.08 3.23 -7.46
C TYR A 179 9.09 4.19 -8.65
N GLY A 180 7.96 4.86 -8.93
CA GLY A 180 7.68 5.59 -10.15
C GLY A 180 8.36 6.95 -10.30
N ALA A 181 9.68 7.03 -10.08
CA ALA A 181 10.46 8.26 -10.30
C ALA A 181 10.50 8.73 -11.76
N LYS A 182 10.24 7.80 -12.71
CA LYS A 182 10.13 8.06 -14.15
C LYS A 182 8.69 8.06 -14.66
N ALA A 183 7.71 7.92 -13.75
CA ALA A 183 6.31 8.05 -14.13
C ALA A 183 5.98 9.54 -14.40
N GLU A 184 4.93 9.80 -15.16
CA GLU A 184 4.50 11.18 -15.46
C GLU A 184 3.06 11.43 -14.96
N PRO A 185 2.86 12.34 -13.99
CA PRO A 185 3.88 12.88 -13.09
C PRO A 185 4.51 11.75 -12.23
N ASP A 186 5.65 11.98 -11.57
CA ASP A 186 6.22 10.94 -10.70
C ASP A 186 5.32 10.61 -9.51
N ASP A 187 5.61 9.51 -8.81
CA ASP A 187 4.73 9.02 -7.72
C ASP A 187 4.56 10.04 -6.60
N ALA A 188 5.64 10.69 -6.15
CA ALA A 188 5.55 11.71 -5.13
C ALA A 188 4.65 12.88 -5.55
N THR A 189 4.81 13.35 -6.79
CA THR A 189 4.03 14.47 -7.33
C THR A 189 2.56 14.08 -7.50
N PHE A 190 2.29 12.90 -8.05
CA PHE A 190 0.92 12.39 -8.19
C PHE A 190 0.20 12.31 -6.85
N TRP A 191 0.83 11.69 -5.86
CA TRP A 191 0.20 11.48 -4.56
C TRP A 191 0.02 12.78 -3.79
N TYR A 192 0.97 13.71 -3.88
CA TYR A 192 0.80 15.06 -3.35
C TYR A 192 -0.39 15.78 -4.01
N GLN A 193 -0.54 15.72 -5.34
CA GLN A 193 -1.67 16.29 -6.07
C GLN A 193 -3.00 15.62 -5.70
N PHE A 194 -3.00 14.30 -5.51
CA PHE A 194 -4.17 13.55 -5.07
C PHE A 194 -4.65 14.01 -3.70
N VAL A 195 -3.76 14.08 -2.71
CA VAL A 195 -4.13 14.45 -1.33
C VAL A 195 -4.48 15.93 -1.19
N SER A 196 -3.78 16.81 -1.91
CA SER A 196 -4.03 18.27 -1.87
C SER A 196 -5.27 18.72 -2.64
N GLY A 197 -5.81 17.85 -3.51
CA GLY A 197 -7.03 18.13 -4.27
C GLY A 197 -8.29 18.23 -3.40
N LYS A 198 -9.33 18.90 -3.93
CA LYS A 198 -10.61 19.12 -3.24
C LYS A 198 -11.26 17.85 -2.70
N GLU A 199 -11.14 16.75 -3.45
CA GLU A 199 -11.69 15.43 -3.12
C GLU A 199 -10.59 14.46 -2.64
N GLY A 200 -9.46 14.99 -2.19
CA GLY A 200 -8.35 14.20 -1.68
C GLY A 200 -8.78 13.33 -0.49
N ARG A 201 -8.10 12.19 -0.35
CA ARG A 201 -8.30 11.27 0.78
C ARG A 201 -6.98 11.08 1.51
N PRO A 202 -7.02 10.78 2.82
CA PRO A 202 -5.85 10.40 3.58
C PRO A 202 -5.00 9.34 2.87
N LEU A 203 -3.70 9.61 2.78
CA LEU A 203 -2.70 8.71 2.22
C LEU A 203 -1.68 8.37 3.30
N TYR A 204 -1.43 7.07 3.45
CA TYR A 204 -0.40 6.54 4.35
C TYR A 204 0.62 5.77 3.52
N ILE A 205 1.86 6.22 3.53
CA ILE A 205 2.99 5.55 2.88
C ILE A 205 3.96 5.11 3.96
N VAL A 206 4.30 3.83 3.98
CA VAL A 206 5.41 3.30 4.78
C VAL A 206 6.46 2.77 3.83
N TYR A 207 7.71 3.23 3.92
CA TYR A 207 8.72 2.96 2.90
C TYR A 207 9.99 2.32 3.44
N GLY A 208 10.57 1.43 2.65
CA GLY A 208 11.90 0.86 2.88
C GLY A 208 12.96 1.62 2.07
N ARG A 209 14.19 1.09 2.10
CA ARG A 209 15.34 1.68 1.43
C ARG A 209 15.09 1.92 -0.06
N SER A 210 14.47 0.93 -0.73
CA SER A 210 14.30 0.91 -2.19
C SER A 210 13.35 2.00 -2.72
N THR A 211 12.38 2.46 -1.91
CA THR A 211 11.41 3.50 -2.29
C THR A 211 11.63 4.82 -1.54
N ALA A 212 12.75 4.95 -0.81
CA ALA A 212 13.13 6.16 -0.10
C ALA A 212 13.18 7.42 -0.99
N PRO A 213 13.71 7.40 -2.24
CA PRO A 213 13.80 8.61 -3.04
C PRO A 213 12.45 9.32 -3.28
N GLN A 214 11.42 8.57 -3.68
CA GLN A 214 10.08 9.12 -3.89
C GLN A 214 9.34 9.38 -2.58
N SER A 215 9.55 8.56 -1.56
CA SER A 215 8.88 8.73 -0.27
C SER A 215 9.39 9.94 0.50
N VAL A 216 10.70 10.20 0.52
CA VAL A 216 11.28 11.42 1.10
C VAL A 216 10.84 12.66 0.33
N LYS A 217 10.78 12.58 -1.01
CA LYS A 217 10.21 13.66 -1.82
C LYS A 217 8.78 13.97 -1.40
N LEU A 218 7.93 12.94 -1.31
CA LEU A 218 6.53 13.08 -0.90
C LEU A 218 6.40 13.64 0.53
N TYR A 219 7.21 13.16 1.47
CA TYR A 219 7.28 13.66 2.84
C TYR A 219 7.62 15.16 2.87
N LEU A 220 8.69 15.58 2.18
CA LEU A 220 9.11 16.98 2.14
C LEU A 220 8.10 17.89 1.44
N MET A 221 7.46 17.42 0.35
CA MET A 221 6.35 18.12 -0.28
C MET A 221 5.16 18.25 0.67
N GLY A 222 4.79 17.17 1.35
CA GLY A 222 3.72 17.15 2.35
C GLY A 222 3.96 18.06 3.54
N LYS A 223 5.21 18.29 3.93
CA LYS A 223 5.61 19.25 4.96
C LYS A 223 5.71 20.70 4.44
N GLY A 224 5.44 20.94 3.15
CA GLY A 224 5.61 22.26 2.53
C GLY A 224 7.06 22.70 2.37
N LYS A 225 8.04 21.77 2.47
CA LYS A 225 9.47 22.05 2.42
C LYS A 225 10.07 21.88 1.01
N ALA A 226 9.39 21.17 0.11
CA ALA A 226 9.85 20.97 -1.26
C ALA A 226 8.72 21.13 -2.30
N ASN A 227 9.09 21.49 -3.53
CA ASN A 227 8.17 21.51 -4.67
C ASN A 227 8.23 20.21 -5.50
N ALA A 228 7.41 20.11 -6.55
CA ALA A 228 7.37 18.96 -7.45
C ALA A 228 8.67 18.69 -8.22
N ARG A 229 9.59 19.66 -8.32
CA ARG A 229 10.94 19.45 -8.89
C ARG A 229 11.94 18.95 -7.86
N GLY A 230 11.55 18.86 -6.58
CA GLY A 230 12.44 18.51 -5.48
C GLY A 230 13.32 19.66 -5.00
N ASN A 231 13.00 20.90 -5.37
CA ASN A 231 13.68 22.09 -4.86
C ASN A 231 13.10 22.49 -3.51
N LYS A 232 13.95 23.04 -2.64
CA LYS A 232 13.53 23.60 -1.35
C LYS A 232 12.55 24.76 -1.58
N LEU A 233 11.49 24.82 -0.77
CA LEU A 233 10.61 25.98 -0.68
C LEU A 233 11.11 26.93 0.41
N ASP A 234 11.27 28.20 0.06
CA ASP A 234 11.66 29.28 0.97
C ASP A 234 10.87 30.55 0.62
N PRO A 235 9.90 30.98 1.46
CA PRO A 235 9.50 30.36 2.72
C PRO A 235 8.79 29.00 2.52
N PRO A 236 8.73 28.14 3.57
CA PRO A 236 7.96 26.90 3.53
C PRO A 236 6.45 27.15 3.34
N GLY A 237 5.79 26.24 2.63
CA GLY A 237 4.33 26.19 2.51
C GLY A 237 3.63 25.51 3.70
N PRO A 238 2.29 25.54 3.76
CA PRO A 238 1.54 24.85 4.81
C PRO A 238 1.63 23.32 4.64
N PRO A 239 1.73 22.55 5.75
CA PRO A 239 1.76 21.09 5.69
C PRO A 239 0.38 20.48 5.37
N LEU A 240 0.37 19.37 4.63
CA LEU A 240 -0.82 18.58 4.35
C LEU A 240 -1.14 17.65 5.53
N LYS A 241 -2.28 17.88 6.19
CA LYS A 241 -2.70 17.07 7.37
C LYS A 241 -3.06 15.62 7.03
N ASN A 242 -3.49 15.36 5.80
CA ASN A 242 -3.96 14.05 5.33
C ASN A 242 -2.87 13.24 4.60
N LEU A 243 -1.61 13.69 4.67
CA LEU A 243 -0.47 12.99 4.06
C LEU A 243 0.45 12.49 5.17
N HIS A 244 0.52 11.17 5.30
CA HIS A 244 1.35 10.49 6.29
C HIS A 244 2.40 9.65 5.58
N VAL A 245 3.68 9.96 5.80
CA VAL A 245 4.80 9.21 5.21
C VAL A 245 5.76 8.83 6.33
N ALA A 246 5.95 7.54 6.53
CA ALA A 246 6.75 6.99 7.63
C ALA A 246 7.83 6.03 7.11
N ILE A 247 8.97 5.99 7.78
CA ILE A 247 10.01 5.00 7.51
C ILE A 247 9.53 3.65 8.03
N GLY A 248 9.73 2.59 7.23
CA GLY A 248 9.59 1.23 7.69
C GLY A 248 10.66 0.89 8.72
N HIS A 249 10.23 0.62 9.94
CA HIS A 249 11.09 0.23 11.07
C HIS A 249 10.47 -0.94 11.81
N TYR A 250 11.27 -1.65 12.61
CA TYR A 250 10.71 -2.66 13.51
C TYR A 250 9.78 -1.98 14.49
N LEU A 251 8.63 -2.58 14.76
CA LEU A 251 7.79 -2.07 15.85
C LEU A 251 8.39 -2.41 17.21
N THR A 252 9.20 -3.47 17.31
CA THR A 252 9.90 -3.87 18.54
C THR A 252 11.28 -4.45 18.24
N VAL A 253 12.30 -4.09 19.02
CA VAL A 253 13.64 -4.69 18.98
C VAL A 253 14.03 -5.29 20.33
N PRO A 254 14.69 -6.46 20.37
CA PRO A 254 15.26 -6.99 21.60
C PRO A 254 16.47 -6.16 22.01
N TYR A 255 16.38 -5.47 23.15
CA TYR A 255 17.45 -4.70 23.75
C TYR A 255 17.59 -5.09 25.22
N MET A 256 18.78 -5.56 25.61
CA MET A 256 19.07 -6.02 26.98
C MET A 256 18.04 -7.02 27.55
N GLY A 257 17.56 -7.96 26.72
CA GLY A 257 16.59 -8.97 27.14
C GLY A 257 15.13 -8.50 27.22
N GLN A 258 14.84 -7.26 26.79
CA GLN A 258 13.48 -6.72 26.71
C GLN A 258 13.12 -6.34 25.26
N ASN A 259 11.84 -6.48 24.91
CA ASN A 259 11.34 -5.96 23.63
C ASN A 259 11.00 -4.48 23.80
N VAL A 260 11.75 -3.62 23.14
CA VAL A 260 11.54 -2.16 23.16
C VAL A 260 10.78 -1.75 21.91
N SER A 261 9.65 -1.04 22.08
CA SER A 261 8.91 -0.49 20.96
C SER A 261 9.69 0.63 20.29
N VAL A 262 9.90 0.55 18.97
CA VAL A 262 10.48 1.65 18.20
C VAL A 262 9.35 2.48 17.64
N ASN A 263 9.40 3.79 17.85
CA ASN A 263 8.48 4.73 17.26
C ASN A 263 9.31 5.88 16.68
N ILE A 264 9.42 5.95 15.35
CA ILE A 264 10.15 7.04 14.69
C ILE A 264 9.20 8.20 14.46
N THR A 265 9.46 9.31 15.14
CA THR A 265 8.70 10.57 15.05
C THR A 265 9.11 11.40 13.83
N ASP A 266 8.24 12.33 13.42
CA ASP A 266 8.56 13.27 12.34
C ASP A 266 9.81 14.12 12.63
N ASP A 267 10.06 14.47 13.90
CA ASP A 267 11.24 15.22 14.30
C ASP A 267 12.53 14.40 14.13
N GLU A 268 12.47 13.09 14.38
CA GLU A 268 13.58 12.18 14.12
C GLU A 268 13.82 12.01 12.63
N ILE A 269 12.76 11.87 11.81
CA ILE A 269 12.88 11.86 10.35
C ILE A 269 13.52 13.16 9.86
N ASP A 270 13.04 14.32 10.35
CA ASP A 270 13.57 15.63 9.98
C ASP A 270 15.06 15.74 10.31
N LYS A 271 15.53 15.20 11.44
CA LYS A 271 16.96 15.13 11.77
C LYS A 271 17.73 14.22 10.81
N LEU A 272 17.23 13.02 10.56
CA LEU A 272 17.87 12.03 9.67
C LEU A 272 18.07 12.56 8.25
N ILE A 273 17.11 13.33 7.73
CA ILE A 273 17.17 13.86 6.37
C ILE A 273 17.88 15.22 6.26
N SER A 274 17.97 16.00 7.34
CA SER A 274 18.59 17.34 7.29
C SER A 274 20.09 17.34 7.61
N GLN A 275 20.57 16.37 8.39
CA GLN A 275 21.95 16.33 8.85
C GLN A 275 22.84 15.47 7.94
N PRO A 276 24.04 15.93 7.56
CA PRO A 276 25.03 15.07 6.91
C PRO A 276 25.40 13.88 7.82
N PRO A 277 25.69 12.70 7.25
CA PRO A 277 26.20 11.57 8.02
C PRO A 277 27.48 11.90 8.78
N ALA A 278 27.65 11.31 9.96
CA ALA A 278 28.86 11.50 10.78
C ALA A 278 30.16 11.12 10.04
N THR A 279 30.06 10.24 9.03
CA THR A 279 31.17 9.78 8.18
C THR A 279 31.36 10.63 6.91
N ALA A 280 30.54 11.67 6.69
CA ALA A 280 30.63 12.49 5.50
C ALA A 280 31.93 13.31 5.46
N LYS A 281 32.72 13.13 4.40
CA LYS A 281 33.86 14.01 4.12
C LYS A 281 33.34 15.41 3.77
N GLN A 282 34.06 16.46 4.19
CA GLN A 282 33.73 17.83 3.79
C GLN A 282 33.66 17.92 2.26
N PRO A 283 32.55 18.45 1.69
CA PRO A 283 32.43 18.57 0.26
C PRO A 283 33.47 19.58 -0.26
N PRO A 284 34.09 19.35 -1.43
CA PRO A 284 34.84 20.38 -2.14
C PRO A 284 33.93 21.59 -2.41
N LYS A 285 34.52 22.78 -2.65
CA LYS A 285 33.82 24.06 -2.94
C LYS A 285 32.44 23.86 -3.57
N ALA A 286 31.40 24.33 -2.87
CA ALA A 286 30.00 24.11 -3.23
C ALA A 286 29.73 24.46 -4.71
N ALA A 287 29.35 23.45 -5.50
CA ALA A 287 28.80 23.65 -6.82
C ALA A 287 27.49 24.43 -6.72
N LYS A 288 27.09 25.13 -7.80
CA LYS A 288 25.78 25.78 -7.86
C LYS A 288 24.68 24.72 -7.67
N PRO A 289 23.68 24.94 -6.80
CA PRO A 289 22.57 24.01 -6.63
C PRO A 289 21.86 23.75 -7.96
N GLN A 290 21.66 22.48 -8.30
CA GLN A 290 20.87 22.03 -9.44
C GLN A 290 19.44 21.72 -9.00
N ASP A 291 18.54 21.65 -9.99
CA ASP A 291 17.15 21.24 -9.75
C ASP A 291 17.08 19.84 -9.11
N GLY A 292 16.31 19.73 -8.04
CA GLY A 292 16.11 18.53 -7.24
C GLY A 292 17.17 18.25 -6.18
N ASP A 293 18.23 19.07 -6.08
CA ASP A 293 19.36 18.80 -5.18
C ASP A 293 18.97 18.76 -3.71
N PHE A 294 17.95 19.52 -3.30
CA PHE A 294 17.47 19.50 -1.92
C PHE A 294 16.93 18.13 -1.52
N VAL A 295 16.05 17.54 -2.32
CA VAL A 295 15.52 16.19 -2.06
C VAL A 295 16.60 15.13 -2.21
N LYS A 296 17.48 15.23 -3.23
CA LYS A 296 18.60 14.28 -3.40
C LYS A 296 19.51 14.26 -2.18
N GLN A 297 19.86 15.43 -1.64
CA GLN A 297 20.66 15.54 -0.43
C GLN A 297 19.93 14.96 0.78
N ALA A 298 18.63 15.23 0.92
CA ALA A 298 17.82 14.69 2.01
C ALA A 298 17.76 13.16 1.99
N VAL A 299 17.63 12.56 0.80
CA VAL A 299 17.68 11.10 0.61
C VAL A 299 19.07 10.56 0.93
N SER A 300 20.14 11.22 0.45
CA SER A 300 21.51 10.82 0.76
C SER A 300 21.80 10.85 2.27
N ASN A 301 21.31 11.88 2.96
CA ASN A 301 21.44 12.01 4.41
C ASN A 301 20.70 10.87 5.11
N LEU A 302 19.44 10.59 4.73
CA LEU A 302 18.67 9.48 5.29
C LEU A 302 19.43 8.16 5.16
N LEU A 303 19.88 7.83 3.95
CA LEU A 303 20.56 6.57 3.66
C LEU A 303 21.91 6.42 4.38
N GLY A 304 22.54 7.53 4.77
CA GLY A 304 23.78 7.52 5.54
C GLY A 304 23.57 7.59 7.06
N ASN A 305 22.41 8.05 7.53
CA ASN A 305 22.09 8.20 8.96
C ASN A 305 21.21 7.08 9.51
N TYR A 306 20.48 6.37 8.65
CA TYR A 306 19.52 5.35 9.06
C TYR A 306 19.90 3.98 8.52
N ILE A 307 19.97 3.00 9.43
CA ILE A 307 20.25 1.60 9.08
C ILE A 307 18.94 0.93 8.71
N PHE A 308 18.75 0.70 7.42
CA PHE A 308 17.70 -0.19 6.95
C PHE A 308 18.14 -1.64 7.17
N MET A 309 17.21 -2.45 7.64
CA MET A 309 17.52 -3.80 8.13
C MET A 309 17.41 -4.86 7.04
N ASP A 310 17.15 -4.45 5.80
CA ASP A 310 17.44 -5.23 4.60
C ASP A 310 18.94 -5.57 4.48
N GLU A 311 19.81 -4.87 5.21
CA GLU A 311 21.22 -5.21 5.38
C GLU A 311 21.45 -6.46 6.27
N ILE A 312 20.43 -6.92 7.02
CA ILE A 312 20.52 -8.15 7.82
C ILE A 312 20.18 -9.36 6.98
N LYS A 313 21.15 -10.27 6.85
CA LYS A 313 20.99 -11.53 6.10
C LYS A 313 19.76 -12.31 6.57
N GLY A 314 18.87 -12.63 5.63
CA GLY A 314 17.66 -13.41 5.88
C GLY A 314 16.47 -12.60 6.39
N PHE A 315 16.61 -11.28 6.54
CA PHE A 315 15.50 -10.40 6.88
C PHE A 315 14.95 -9.72 5.62
N ASP A 316 13.64 -9.86 5.43
CA ASP A 316 12.92 -9.22 4.34
C ASP A 316 12.13 -8.01 4.87
N LEU A 317 12.80 -6.85 4.90
CA LEU A 317 12.17 -5.60 5.32
C LEU A 317 10.99 -5.23 4.41
N HIS A 318 11.09 -5.53 3.12
CA HIS A 318 10.10 -5.19 2.11
C HIS A 318 8.74 -5.81 2.43
N TYR A 319 8.70 -7.11 2.72
CA TYR A 319 7.47 -7.79 3.15
C TYR A 319 7.13 -7.56 4.63
N TYR A 320 8.12 -7.30 5.49
CA TYR A 320 7.84 -6.92 6.88
C TYR A 320 7.00 -5.63 6.95
N ILE A 321 7.35 -4.62 6.15
CA ILE A 321 6.59 -3.36 6.06
C ILE A 321 5.14 -3.64 5.67
N ALA A 322 4.93 -4.42 4.60
CA ALA A 322 3.59 -4.79 4.14
C ALA A 322 2.80 -5.51 5.23
N ARG A 323 3.42 -6.44 5.96
CA ARG A 323 2.74 -7.26 6.95
C ARG A 323 2.38 -6.47 8.21
N GLU A 324 3.36 -5.86 8.86
CA GLU A 324 3.14 -5.28 10.19
C GLU A 324 2.45 -3.93 10.12
N PHE A 325 2.78 -3.08 9.14
CA PHE A 325 2.14 -1.77 9.04
C PHE A 325 0.73 -1.85 8.45
N PHE A 326 0.42 -2.85 7.62
CA PHE A 326 -0.96 -3.12 7.23
C PHE A 326 -1.82 -3.50 8.43
N LEU A 327 -1.34 -4.41 9.29
CA LEU A 327 -2.02 -4.74 10.54
C LEU A 327 -2.19 -3.51 11.45
N LEU A 328 -1.14 -2.69 11.58
CA LEU A 328 -1.20 -1.47 12.38
C LEU A 328 -2.26 -0.49 11.86
N ARG A 329 -2.34 -0.29 10.54
CA ARG A 329 -3.38 0.53 9.91
C ARG A 329 -4.77 -0.03 10.16
N LEU A 330 -4.98 -1.34 9.96
CA LEU A 330 -6.27 -1.98 10.24
C LEU A 330 -6.74 -1.74 11.68
N ARG A 331 -5.84 -1.84 12.66
CA ARG A 331 -6.16 -1.63 14.08
C ARG A 331 -6.52 -0.18 14.40
N ASN A 332 -5.76 0.76 13.83
CA ASN A 332 -5.89 2.19 14.10
C ASN A 332 -7.01 2.87 13.31
N SER A 333 -7.53 2.25 12.25
CA SER A 333 -8.69 2.75 11.53
C SER A 333 -9.94 2.72 12.40
N THR A 334 -10.59 3.88 12.50
CA THR A 334 -11.78 4.11 13.34
C THR A 334 -13.10 3.84 12.62
N PHE A 335 -13.07 3.65 11.30
CA PHE A 335 -14.25 3.50 10.46
C PHE A 335 -14.63 2.03 10.15
N PHE A 336 -13.87 1.06 10.67
CA PHE A 336 -14.21 -0.37 10.59
C PHE A 336 -15.07 -0.81 11.76
#